data_AF-A0A6P1GC52-F1
#
_entry.id   AF-A0A6P1GC52-F1
#
_cell.length_a   1.000
_cell.length_b   1.000
_cell.length_c   1.000
_cell.angle_alpha   90.00
_cell.angle_beta   90.00
_cell.angle_gamma   90.00
#
_symmetry.space_group_name_H-M   'P 1'
#
loop_
_entity.id
_entity.type
_entity.pdbx_description
1 polymer ?
#
loop_
_entity_poly.entity_id
_entity_poly.type
_entity_poly.pdbx_seq_one_letter_code
_entity_poly.pdbx_strand_id
1 'polypeptide(L)' 'MPNRIIITKAPIGGRFVVTFVPRAITRPSLEFRSHSDAMRCADARHKAHGWTIEDQTEEGRTNG' A
#
# COMPACT_ATOMS: atom_id res chain seq x y z
N MET A 1 -12.99 3.91 -10.30
CA MET A 1 -11.64 3.31 -10.28
C MET A 1 -10.94 3.73 -8.99
N PRO A 2 -10.00 2.94 -8.44
CA PRO A 2 -9.15 3.40 -7.36
C PRO A 2 -8.46 4.71 -7.74
N ASN A 3 -8.27 5.57 -6.77
CA ASN A 3 -7.50 6.80 -6.90
C ASN A 3 -6.47 6.95 -5.76
N ARG A 4 -6.50 6.05 -4.78
CA ARG A 4 -5.61 6.03 -3.64
C ARG A 4 -5.18 4.62 -3.29
N ILE A 5 -3.97 4.50 -2.75
CA ILE A 5 -3.35 3.29 -2.26
C ILE A 5 -2.99 3.54 -0.80
N ILE A 6 -3.43 2.67 0.11
CA ILE A 6 -3.09 2.78 1.53
C ILE A 6 -2.23 1.57 1.89
N ILE A 7 -1.10 1.81 2.53
CA ILE A 7 -0.24 0.76 3.08
C ILE A 7 -0.41 0.75 4.59
N THR A 8 -0.80 -0.38 5.16
CA THR A 8 -0.90 -0.57 6.60
C THR A 8 -0.08 -1.77 7.05
N LYS A 9 0.31 -1.79 8.32
CA LYS A 9 0.91 -2.97 8.94
C LYS A 9 -0.20 -3.80 9.58
N ALA A 10 -0.23 -5.09 9.26
CA ALA A 10 -1.15 -6.01 9.90
C ALA A 10 -0.84 -6.09 11.40
N PRO A 11 -1.84 -6.01 12.29
CA PRO A 11 -1.63 -6.00 13.73
C PRO A 11 -1.04 -7.32 14.25
N ILE A 12 -1.18 -8.41 13.48
CA ILE A 12 -0.67 -9.73 13.81
C ILE A 12 0.07 -10.29 12.59
N GLY A 13 1.22 -10.92 12.83
CA GLY A 13 1.98 -11.65 11.79
C GLY A 13 2.98 -10.81 10.98
N GLY A 14 3.17 -9.53 11.31
CA GLY A 14 4.24 -8.71 10.75
C GLY A 14 4.15 -8.47 9.23
N ARG A 15 2.95 -8.52 8.67
CA ARG A 15 2.71 -8.32 7.23
C ARG A 15 2.33 -6.88 6.92
N PHE A 16 2.51 -6.49 5.67
CA PHE A 16 2.12 -5.20 5.14
C PHE A 16 0.98 -5.40 4.14
N VAL A 17 -0.06 -4.59 4.25
CA VAL A 17 -1.28 -4.70 3.44
C VAL A 17 -1.40 -3.48 2.56
N VAL A 18 -1.41 -3.69 1.24
CA VAL A 18 -1.68 -2.66 0.24
C VAL A 18 -3.16 -2.70 -0.10
N THR A 19 -3.87 -1.62 0.18
CA THR A 19 -5.32 -1.49 -0.07
C THR A 19 -5.58 -0.44 -1.14
N PHE A 20 -6.38 -0.80 -2.15
CA PHE A 20 -6.81 0.12 -3.21
C PHE A 20 -8.16 0.77 -2.85
N VAL A 21 -8.26 2.09 -2.92
CA VAL A 21 -9.44 2.87 -2.52
C VAL A 21 -9.94 3.74 -3.69
N PRO A 22 -11.25 3.76 -4.00
CA PRO A 22 -12.31 2.89 -3.46
C PRO A 22 -12.06 1.40 -3.75
N ARG A 23 -12.49 0.54 -2.81
CA ARG A 23 -12.34 -0.91 -2.93
C ARG A 23 -13.18 -1.43 -4.09
N ALA A 24 -12.65 -2.39 -4.84
CA ALA A 24 -13.34 -3.07 -5.92
C ALA A 24 -13.03 -4.55 -5.89
N ILE A 25 -14.02 -5.39 -6.21
CA ILE A 25 -13.85 -6.87 -6.24
C ILE A 25 -12.75 -7.27 -7.23
N THR A 26 -12.63 -6.54 -8.35
CA THR A 26 -11.60 -6.77 -9.37
C THR A 26 -10.19 -6.38 -8.92
N ARG A 27 -10.03 -5.72 -7.76
CA ARG A 27 -8.73 -5.29 -7.20
C ARG A 27 -8.73 -5.50 -5.68
N PRO A 28 -8.51 -6.75 -5.22
CA PRO A 28 -8.38 -7.05 -3.80
C PRO A 28 -7.13 -6.38 -3.21
N SER A 29 -7.12 -6.26 -1.88
CA SER A 29 -5.90 -5.90 -1.15
C SER A 29 -4.82 -6.97 -1.33
N LEU A 30 -3.56 -6.56 -1.24
CA LEU A 30 -2.40 -7.44 -1.38
C LEU A 30 -1.59 -7.46 -0.08
N GLU A 31 -1.07 -8.64 0.28
CA GLU A 31 -0.24 -8.83 1.47
C GLU A 31 1.22 -9.07 1.10
N PHE A 32 2.13 -8.44 1.85
CA PHE A 32 3.57 -8.55 1.68
C PHE A 32 4.25 -8.85 3.02
N ARG A 33 5.39 -9.53 2.97
CA ARG A 33 6.22 -9.82 4.17
C ARG A 33 7.17 -8.68 4.53
N SER A 34 7.41 -7.75 3.60
CA SER A 34 8.30 -6.62 3.80
C SER A 34 7.60 -5.32 3.39
N HIS A 35 7.94 -4.22 4.06
CA HIS A 35 7.46 -2.89 3.71
C HIS A 35 7.94 -2.46 2.33
N SER A 36 9.20 -2.77 2.00
CA SER A 36 9.79 -2.40 0.72
C SER A 36 9.09 -3.05 -0.47
N ASP A 37 8.63 -4.30 -0.35
CA ASP A 37 7.84 -4.95 -1.41
C ASP A 37 6.43 -4.35 -1.52
N ALA A 38 5.81 -3.98 -0.39
CA ALA A 38 4.54 -3.25 -0.39
C ALA A 38 4.67 -1.88 -1.06
N MET A 39 5.74 -1.13 -0.75
CA MET A 39 6.03 0.16 -1.40
C MET A 39 6.32 0.02 -2.89
N ARG A 40 7.12 -0.98 -3.30
CA ARG A 40 7.34 -1.24 -4.74
C ARG A 40 6.03 -1.50 -5.48
N CYS A 41 5.11 -2.23 -4.87
CA CYS A 41 3.78 -2.45 -5.43
C CYS A 41 2.98 -1.14 -5.55
N ALA A 42 2.97 -0.33 -4.49
CA ALA A 42 2.29 0.96 -4.47
C ALA A 42 2.87 1.92 -5.51
N ASP A 43 4.20 2.03 -5.61
CA ASP A 43 4.90 2.86 -6.58
C ASP A 43 4.63 2.45 -8.01
N ALA A 44 4.60 1.14 -8.30
CA ALA A 44 4.26 0.65 -9.64
C ALA A 44 2.85 1.11 -10.05
N ARG A 45 1.89 1.11 -9.11
CA ARG A 45 0.51 1.56 -9.36
C ARG A 45 0.39 3.08 -9.41
N HIS A 46 1.15 3.80 -8.60
CA HIS A 46 1.27 5.26 -8.70
C HIS A 46 1.82 5.67 -10.07
N LYS A 47 2.90 5.04 -10.54
CA LYS A 47 3.48 5.32 -11.87
C LYS A 47 2.51 4.98 -13.01
N ALA A 48 1.78 3.88 -12.90
CA ALA A 48 0.87 3.44 -13.96
C ALA A 48 -0.44 4.25 -14.03
N HIS A 49 -0.91 4.80 -12.90
CA HIS A 49 -2.27 5.34 -12.80
C HIS A 49 -2.39 6.68 -12.09
N GLY A 50 -1.31 7.23 -11.55
CA GLY A 50 -1.29 8.48 -10.78
C GLY A 50 -1.98 8.41 -9.41
N TRP A 51 -2.23 7.22 -8.87
CA TRP A 51 -2.93 7.07 -7.59
C TRP A 51 -2.06 7.54 -6.42
N THR A 52 -2.64 8.30 -5.50
CA THR A 52 -1.92 8.78 -4.31
C THR A 52 -1.56 7.61 -3.40
N ILE A 53 -0.33 7.59 -2.88
CA ILE A 53 0.11 6.62 -1.88
C ILE A 53 0.00 7.25 -0.49
N GLU A 54 -0.63 6.54 0.43
CA GLU A 54 -0.73 6.89 1.84
C GLU A 54 -0.12 5.77 2.67
N ASP A 55 1.11 5.98 3.14
CA ASP A 55 1.81 5.00 3.99
C ASP A 55 1.50 5.27 5.47
N GLN A 56 0.77 4.33 6.07
CA GLN A 56 0.35 4.35 7.48
C GLN A 56 1.10 3.31 8.33
N THR A 57 2.23 2.80 7.84
CA THR A 57 3.00 1.74 8.52
C THR A 57 3.96 2.27 9.59
N GLU A 58 4.05 3.59 9.76
CA GLU A 58 5.08 4.31 10.54
C GLU A 58 6.52 4.13 10.03
N GLU A 59 6.79 3.10 9.22
CA GLU A 59 8.09 2.82 8.60
C GLU A 59 8.45 3.82 7.48
N GLY A 60 7.46 4.43 6.84
CA GLY A 60 7.63 5.52 5.86
C GLY A 60 7.87 6.91 6.46
N ARG A 61 7.81 7.08 7.80
CA ARG A 61 8.15 8.33 8.50
C ARG A 61 9.54 8.27 9.11
N THR A 62 10.58 8.15 8.30
CA THR A 62 11.89 8.66 8.71
C THR A 62 11.92 10.14 8.37
N ASN A 63 11.57 10.98 9.35
CA ASN A 63 11.91 12.40 9.30
C ASN A 63 13.44 12.51 9.22
N GLY A 64 13.92 13.04 8.10
CA GLY A 64 15.28 13.51 7.88
C GLY A 64 15.22 14.70 6.95
#